data_AF-A0A7V8PKA1-F1
#
_entry.id   AF-A0A7V8PKA1-F1
#
_cell.length_a   1.000
_cell.length_b   1.000
_cell.length_c   1.000
_cell.angle_alpha   90.00
_cell.angle_beta   90.00
_cell.angle_gamma   90.00
#
_symmetry.space_group_name_H-M   'P 1'
#
loop_
_entity.id
_entity.type
_entity.pdbx_description
1 polymer ?
#
loop_
_entity_poly.entity_id
_entity_poly.type
_entity_poly.pdbx_seq_one_letter_code
_entity_poly.pdbx_strand_id
1 'polypeptide(L)'
;MTTPVSPTSLLPLSAEQLTRLQAATGDFSSTQLAWLSGYFWGLVQQPGNVQPGAITATATTAAAVTVPVQTITLISASQTGNARRVAEQLRDDLLAAKLSVNLVNAGDYKFKQIGQEKLLLIVTSTQGEGEPPEEAVALHKFLLSKKAPALKDTAFAVFGLGDTSYEFFSKAGKDFDSRLAELGAERLLDRVDADVDYQVLAEQWRRQLVDILQARVPVQGTAVAQLASQGALDEITSSPYSKASPLHATFAVNQKITGRNSEKDVRHIEIDLGDSGLRYQPGDALGVWFDNDPALVQELLELLWLKGDESVSVDGKTLPLSQALKSHFELTQNTAPIVEKYAALSRNETLLSLIADKPALQQFAQRTPLVDMVRQAPTELTAEQLLGLLRPLTPRLYSIASSQAEVESEVHITVGVVRYDYEGRARAGGASSYLADRLSEDDEIRVFIEHNDNFRLPANSDTPVIMIGPGTGIAPFRAFMQQRDAEGAEGKNWLFFGNPHFTEDFLYQVEWQRYVKDGLLTHIDLAWSRDQAHKIYVQDKLREKGAEVWRWIQDGAHLYVCGDANRMAKDVEQALLDVIVEHGGMDSEQADEFLSDLRLERRYQRDVY
;
A
#
# COMPACT_ATOMS: atom_id res chain seq x y z
N MET A 1 -10.42 -21.47 -74.95
CA MET A 1 -9.87 -22.46 -73.99
C MET A 1 -8.70 -21.80 -73.29
N THR A 2 -8.96 -21.21 -72.11
CA THR A 2 -7.94 -20.65 -71.23
C THR A 2 -7.67 -21.67 -70.14
N THR A 3 -6.47 -22.25 -70.15
CA THR A 3 -5.97 -23.11 -69.07
C THR A 3 -5.80 -22.27 -67.79
N PRO A 4 -6.36 -22.68 -66.64
CA PRO A 4 -6.15 -21.99 -65.38
C PRO A 4 -4.75 -22.32 -64.86
N VAL A 5 -4.01 -21.28 -64.48
CA VAL A 5 -2.74 -21.40 -63.76
C VAL A 5 -3.06 -21.80 -62.31
N SER A 6 -2.50 -22.93 -61.87
CA SER A 6 -2.67 -23.43 -60.50
C SER A 6 -2.09 -22.45 -59.47
N PRO A 7 -2.80 -22.15 -58.37
CA PRO A 7 -2.38 -21.18 -57.36
C PRO A 7 -1.40 -21.83 -56.36
N THR A 8 -0.20 -22.21 -56.82
CA THR A 8 0.82 -22.82 -55.95
C THR A 8 2.14 -22.06 -55.93
N SER A 9 2.24 -20.88 -56.54
CA SER A 9 3.50 -20.15 -56.69
C SER A 9 3.77 -19.02 -55.67
N LEU A 10 3.09 -19.00 -54.52
CA LEU A 10 3.21 -17.90 -53.53
C LEU A 10 3.62 -18.34 -52.12
N LEU A 11 3.80 -19.64 -51.86
CA LEU A 11 4.26 -20.12 -50.55
C LEU A 11 5.78 -20.35 -50.58
N PRO A 12 6.53 -19.89 -49.56
CA PRO A 12 7.98 -20.09 -49.47
C PRO A 12 8.37 -21.54 -49.11
N LEU A 13 7.48 -22.51 -49.35
CA LEU A 13 7.64 -23.92 -48.98
C LEU A 13 7.53 -24.79 -50.24
N SER A 14 8.39 -25.81 -50.35
CA SER A 14 8.24 -26.84 -51.38
C SER A 14 6.99 -27.68 -51.13
N ALA A 15 6.48 -28.35 -52.16
CA ALA A 15 5.32 -29.24 -52.02
C ALA A 15 5.55 -30.35 -50.97
N GLU A 16 6.78 -30.85 -50.86
CA GLU A 16 7.15 -31.84 -49.85
C GLU A 16 7.19 -31.26 -48.43
N GLN A 17 7.70 -30.03 -48.27
CA GLN A 17 7.68 -29.32 -46.99
C GLN A 17 6.26 -28.98 -46.54
N LEU A 18 5.40 -28.56 -47.49
CA LEU A 18 3.99 -28.27 -47.22
C LEU A 18 3.25 -29.53 -46.77
N THR A 19 3.51 -30.67 -47.41
CA THR A 19 2.88 -31.95 -47.05
C THR A 19 3.30 -32.41 -45.64
N ARG A 20 4.59 -32.25 -45.28
CA ARG A 20 5.08 -32.56 -43.93
C ARG A 20 4.48 -31.61 -42.88
N LEU A 21 4.35 -30.33 -43.20
CA LEU A 21 3.73 -29.35 -42.31
C LEU A 21 2.27 -29.67 -42.08
N GLN A 22 1.50 -29.96 -43.13
CA GLN A 22 0.09 -30.33 -43.05
C GLN A 22 -0.14 -31.63 -42.28
N ALA A 23 0.72 -32.63 -42.47
CA ALA A 23 0.67 -33.88 -41.71
C ALA A 23 1.00 -33.65 -40.22
N ALA A 24 1.92 -32.73 -39.91
CA ALA A 24 2.31 -32.41 -38.54
C ALA A 24 1.30 -31.51 -37.80
N THR A 25 0.50 -30.73 -38.51
CA THR A 25 -0.46 -29.77 -37.92
C THR A 25 -1.92 -30.22 -38.01
N GLY A 26 -2.22 -31.31 -38.73
CA GLY A 26 -3.58 -31.76 -39.02
C GLY A 26 -4.43 -32.14 -37.79
N ASP A 27 -3.79 -32.58 -36.71
CA ASP A 27 -4.47 -33.03 -35.48
C ASP A 27 -4.43 -31.98 -34.35
N PHE A 28 -4.02 -30.74 -34.66
CA PHE A 28 -3.87 -29.69 -33.66
C PHE A 28 -5.09 -28.75 -33.60
N SER A 29 -5.48 -28.40 -32.37
CA SER A 29 -6.47 -27.36 -32.10
C SER A 29 -5.95 -25.96 -32.46
N SER A 30 -6.87 -25.00 -32.61
CA SER A 30 -6.54 -23.60 -32.88
C SER A 30 -5.58 -22.99 -31.84
N THR A 31 -5.72 -23.35 -30.56
CA THR A 31 -4.80 -22.90 -29.49
C THR A 31 -3.40 -23.50 -29.64
N GLN A 32 -3.30 -24.78 -30.04
CA GLN A 32 -2.00 -25.43 -30.29
C GLN A 32 -1.30 -24.87 -31.53
N LEU A 33 -2.06 -24.53 -32.57
CA LEU A 33 -1.53 -23.85 -33.76
C LEU A 33 -1.03 -22.43 -33.43
N ALA A 34 -1.76 -21.69 -32.59
CA ALA A 34 -1.31 -20.38 -32.11
C ALA A 34 0.00 -20.48 -31.31
N TRP A 35 0.12 -21.47 -30.42
CA TRP A 35 1.36 -21.72 -29.68
C TRP A 35 2.54 -22.08 -30.60
N LEU A 36 2.31 -22.94 -31.61
CA LEU A 36 3.33 -23.30 -32.61
C LEU A 36 3.82 -22.11 -33.43
N SER A 37 2.95 -21.14 -33.71
CA SER A 37 3.36 -19.91 -34.39
C SER A 37 4.40 -19.13 -33.58
N GLY A 38 4.22 -19.03 -32.26
CA GLY A 38 5.18 -18.43 -31.34
C GLY A 38 6.48 -19.23 -31.23
N TYR A 39 6.39 -20.57 -31.21
CA TYR A 39 7.56 -21.44 -31.20
C TYR A 39 8.44 -21.28 -32.45
N PHE A 40 7.83 -21.26 -33.64
CA PHE A 40 8.57 -21.03 -34.88
C PHE A 40 9.15 -19.61 -34.95
N TRP A 41 8.45 -18.61 -34.42
CA TRP A 41 8.99 -17.25 -34.30
C TRP A 41 10.24 -17.21 -33.40
N GLY A 42 10.22 -17.95 -32.30
CA GLY A 42 11.38 -18.11 -31.41
C GLY A 42 12.59 -18.77 -32.09
N LEU A 43 12.36 -19.74 -32.98
CA LEU A 43 13.43 -20.39 -33.76
C LEU A 43 14.10 -19.44 -34.76
N VAL A 44 13.36 -18.47 -35.31
CA VAL A 44 13.90 -17.46 -36.24
C VAL A 44 14.75 -16.42 -35.49
N GLN A 45 14.49 -16.19 -34.20
CA GLN A 45 15.15 -15.18 -33.38
C GLN A 45 16.48 -15.66 -32.74
N GLN A 46 16.90 -16.91 -32.95
CA GLN A 46 18.21 -17.38 -32.44
C GLN A 46 19.36 -16.92 -33.33
N PRO A 47 20.35 -16.15 -32.82
CA PRO A 47 21.48 -15.70 -33.61
C PRO A 47 22.48 -16.85 -33.80
N GLY A 48 22.42 -17.49 -34.98
CA GLY A 48 23.44 -18.43 -35.43
C GLY A 48 22.88 -19.75 -35.95
N ASN A 49 22.36 -19.76 -37.18
CA ASN A 49 22.09 -21.01 -37.89
C ASN A 49 22.89 -21.04 -39.19
N VAL A 50 24.14 -21.51 -39.08
CA VAL A 50 24.95 -22.01 -40.19
C VAL A 50 24.56 -23.48 -40.37
N GLN A 51 24.27 -23.89 -41.61
CA GLN A 51 23.93 -25.27 -41.99
C GLN A 51 24.91 -26.32 -41.45
N PRO A 52 24.45 -27.51 -41.01
CA PRO A 52 25.35 -28.61 -40.68
C PRO A 52 25.82 -29.32 -41.97
N GLY A 53 27.04 -29.02 -42.38
CA GLY A 53 27.88 -29.92 -43.16
C GLY A 53 28.60 -30.90 -42.23
N ALA A 54 28.62 -32.18 -42.61
CA ALA A 54 29.17 -33.28 -41.83
C ALA A 54 30.63 -33.06 -41.38
N ILE A 55 30.86 -33.13 -40.07
CA ILE A 55 32.16 -33.49 -39.48
C ILE A 55 31.92 -34.35 -38.25
N THR A 56 32.30 -35.61 -38.36
CA THR A 56 32.48 -36.55 -37.26
C THR A 56 33.62 -36.09 -36.37
N ALA A 57 33.30 -35.66 -35.15
CA ALA A 57 34.25 -35.55 -34.06
C ALA A 57 33.67 -36.25 -32.83
N THR A 58 34.27 -37.38 -32.48
CA THR A 58 34.09 -38.06 -31.20
C THR A 58 34.56 -37.13 -30.08
N ALA A 59 33.61 -36.54 -29.37
CA ALA A 59 33.85 -35.84 -28.11
C ALA A 59 33.06 -36.55 -27.01
N THR A 60 33.79 -37.14 -26.08
CA THR A 60 33.31 -37.76 -24.84
C THR A 60 32.54 -36.73 -24.04
N THR A 61 31.21 -36.81 -24.01
CA THR A 61 30.39 -36.01 -23.08
C THR A 61 30.55 -36.56 -21.68
N ALA A 62 31.46 -35.96 -20.91
CA ALA A 62 31.30 -35.95 -19.46
C ALA A 62 29.98 -35.23 -19.17
N ALA A 63 29.06 -35.90 -18.48
CA ALA A 63 27.81 -35.32 -18.04
C ALA A 63 28.14 -34.10 -17.15
N ALA A 64 27.92 -32.90 -17.68
CA ALA A 64 27.90 -31.69 -16.86
C ALA A 64 26.72 -31.84 -15.91
N VAL A 65 27.02 -32.00 -14.63
CA VAL A 65 26.05 -31.90 -13.54
C VAL A 65 25.49 -30.48 -13.61
N THR A 66 24.25 -30.33 -14.08
CA THR A 66 23.49 -29.09 -13.93
C THR A 66 23.20 -28.93 -12.45
N VAL A 67 24.03 -28.13 -11.77
CA VAL A 67 23.73 -27.72 -10.39
C VAL A 67 22.44 -26.89 -10.47
N PRO A 68 21.38 -27.24 -9.72
CA PRO A 68 20.15 -26.44 -9.72
C PRO A 68 20.48 -25.01 -9.27
N VAL A 69 20.08 -24.03 -10.07
CA VAL A 69 20.29 -22.61 -9.77
C VAL A 69 19.48 -22.28 -8.51
N GLN A 70 20.18 -22.03 -7.41
CA GLN A 70 19.55 -21.64 -6.16
C GLN A 70 19.07 -20.19 -6.30
N THR A 71 17.79 -20.02 -6.61
CA THR A 71 17.17 -18.70 -6.75
C THR A 71 16.69 -18.21 -5.38
N ILE A 72 16.99 -16.95 -5.08
CA ILE A 72 16.54 -16.26 -3.86
C ILE A 72 15.13 -15.74 -4.12
N THR A 73 14.17 -16.12 -3.29
CA THR A 73 12.83 -15.56 -3.33
C THR A 73 12.77 -14.35 -2.41
N LEU A 74 12.47 -13.19 -2.97
CA LEU A 74 12.31 -11.93 -2.25
C LEU A 74 10.85 -11.50 -2.32
N ILE A 75 10.17 -11.50 -1.17
CA ILE A 75 8.78 -11.08 -1.05
C ILE A 75 8.74 -9.63 -0.56
N SER A 76 8.06 -8.79 -1.31
CA SER A 76 7.71 -7.43 -0.88
C SER A 76 6.26 -7.39 -0.38
N ALA A 77 6.06 -6.81 0.79
CA ALA A 77 4.75 -6.57 1.40
C ALA A 77 4.64 -5.10 1.81
N SER A 78 3.90 -4.30 1.05
CA SER A 78 3.89 -2.84 1.15
C SER A 78 2.50 -2.27 1.00
N GLN A 79 2.10 -1.38 1.90
CA GLN A 79 0.86 -0.59 1.74
C GLN A 79 1.12 0.68 0.92
N THR A 80 2.14 1.46 1.31
CA THR A 80 2.43 2.79 0.75
C THR A 80 3.80 2.82 0.05
N GLY A 81 4.13 1.76 -0.69
CA GLY A 81 5.36 1.67 -1.49
C GLY A 81 6.72 1.58 -0.78
N ASN A 82 6.87 1.96 0.51
CA ASN A 82 8.17 2.00 1.18
C ASN A 82 8.87 0.64 1.26
N ALA A 83 8.15 -0.41 1.65
CA ALA A 83 8.71 -1.77 1.72
C ALA A 83 9.04 -2.30 0.32
N ARG A 84 8.19 -2.00 -0.68
CA ARG A 84 8.42 -2.35 -2.08
C ARG A 84 9.72 -1.74 -2.60
N ARG A 85 9.95 -0.45 -2.34
CA ARG A 85 11.19 0.26 -2.73
C ARG A 85 12.43 -0.36 -2.09
N VAL A 86 12.38 -0.73 -0.81
CA VAL A 86 13.51 -1.40 -0.14
C VAL A 86 13.77 -2.78 -0.76
N ALA A 87 12.72 -3.52 -1.12
CA ALA A 87 12.85 -4.81 -1.81
C ALA A 87 13.43 -4.65 -3.24
N GLU A 88 13.01 -3.65 -4.00
CA GLU A 88 13.57 -3.34 -5.32
C GLU A 88 15.05 -2.98 -5.24
N GLN A 89 15.44 -2.15 -4.27
CA GLN A 89 16.85 -1.84 -4.01
C GLN A 89 17.65 -3.09 -3.66
N LEU A 90 17.11 -3.99 -2.82
CA LEU A 90 17.77 -5.25 -2.49
C LEU A 90 17.88 -6.18 -3.70
N ARG A 91 16.85 -6.27 -4.54
CA ARG A 91 16.91 -7.00 -5.81
C ARG A 91 18.08 -6.49 -6.64
N ASP A 92 18.20 -5.17 -6.80
CA ASP A 92 19.25 -4.57 -7.62
C ASP A 92 20.65 -4.81 -7.02
N ASP A 93 20.79 -4.70 -5.70
CA ASP A 93 22.02 -5.03 -4.97
C ASP A 93 22.42 -6.52 -5.18
N LEU A 94 21.45 -7.45 -5.11
CA LEU A 94 21.67 -8.89 -5.35
C LEU A 94 22.03 -9.21 -6.80
N LEU A 95 21.38 -8.57 -7.77
CA LEU A 95 21.69 -8.72 -9.20
C LEU A 95 23.09 -8.19 -9.51
N ALA A 96 23.47 -7.04 -8.95
CA ALA A 96 24.83 -6.50 -9.05
C ALA A 96 25.88 -7.45 -8.44
N ALA A 97 25.51 -8.15 -7.36
CA ALA A 97 26.28 -9.23 -6.75
C ALA A 97 26.27 -10.55 -7.53
N LYS A 98 25.61 -10.63 -8.69
CA LYS A 98 25.46 -11.83 -9.55
C LYS A 98 24.70 -12.99 -8.88
N LEU A 99 23.78 -12.68 -7.98
CA LEU A 99 22.90 -13.67 -7.36
C LEU A 99 21.56 -13.70 -8.11
N SER A 100 21.02 -14.91 -8.33
CA SER A 100 19.69 -15.09 -8.94
C SER A 100 18.61 -14.74 -7.92
N VAL A 101 17.77 -13.76 -8.23
CA VAL A 101 16.69 -13.30 -7.34
C VAL A 101 15.36 -13.21 -8.09
N ASN A 102 14.30 -13.68 -7.44
CA ASN A 102 12.92 -13.56 -7.87
C ASN A 102 12.19 -12.64 -6.88
N LEU A 103 11.98 -11.38 -7.28
CA LEU A 103 11.19 -10.41 -6.51
C LEU A 103 9.70 -10.60 -6.85
N VAL A 104 8.87 -10.86 -5.84
CA VAL A 104 7.43 -11.07 -5.98
C VAL A 104 6.68 -10.20 -4.97
N ASN A 105 5.55 -9.63 -5.40
CA ASN A 105 4.59 -8.99 -4.49
C ASN A 105 3.90 -10.07 -3.63
N ALA A 106 3.69 -9.80 -2.34
CA ALA A 106 3.05 -10.77 -1.44
C ALA A 106 1.66 -11.23 -1.93
N GLY A 107 0.90 -10.34 -2.58
CA GLY A 107 -0.43 -10.65 -3.13
C GLY A 107 -0.38 -11.57 -4.35
N ASP A 108 0.70 -11.51 -5.12
CA ASP A 108 0.92 -12.38 -6.28
C ASP A 108 1.69 -13.67 -5.92
N TYR A 109 2.19 -13.76 -4.69
CA TYR A 109 2.94 -14.91 -4.21
C TYR A 109 2.01 -16.09 -3.89
N LYS A 110 2.31 -17.25 -4.48
CA LYS A 110 1.58 -18.50 -4.22
C LYS A 110 1.97 -19.08 -2.86
N PHE A 111 1.47 -18.48 -1.78
CA PHE A 111 1.90 -18.78 -0.40
C PHE A 111 1.81 -20.26 0.01
N LYS A 112 0.91 -21.04 -0.60
CA LYS A 112 0.81 -22.50 -0.37
C LYS A 112 2.09 -23.26 -0.82
N GLN A 113 2.97 -22.63 -1.61
CA GLN A 113 4.23 -23.19 -2.12
C GLN A 113 5.46 -22.83 -1.27
N ILE A 114 5.30 -22.05 -0.18
CA ILE A 114 6.42 -21.55 0.63
C ILE A 114 7.36 -22.63 1.19
N GLY A 115 6.86 -23.87 1.37
CA GLY A 115 7.68 -25.01 1.79
C GLY A 115 8.74 -25.46 0.77
N GLN A 116 8.70 -24.93 -0.46
CA GLN A 116 9.66 -25.22 -1.52
C GLN A 116 10.85 -24.25 -1.50
N GLU A 117 10.74 -23.13 -0.79
CA GLU A 117 11.74 -22.07 -0.77
C GLU A 117 12.99 -22.50 0.01
N LYS A 118 14.17 -22.21 -0.55
CA LYS A 118 15.47 -22.48 0.12
C LYS A 118 16.11 -21.21 0.68
N LEU A 119 15.92 -20.08 0.01
CA LEU A 119 16.40 -18.76 0.44
C LEU A 119 15.22 -17.78 0.32
N LEU A 120 14.69 -17.35 1.45
CA LEU A 120 13.48 -16.53 1.54
C LEU A 120 13.78 -15.19 2.23
N LEU A 121 13.60 -14.09 1.53
CA LEU A 121 13.76 -12.75 2.07
C LEU A 121 12.39 -12.07 2.11
N ILE A 122 12.04 -11.44 3.23
CA ILE A 122 10.77 -10.70 3.36
C ILE A 122 11.06 -9.26 3.76
N VAL A 123 10.54 -8.31 2.98
CA VAL A 123 10.51 -6.90 3.34
C VAL A 123 9.06 -6.49 3.51
N THR A 124 8.66 -6.12 4.73
CA THR A 124 7.25 -5.87 5.06
C THR A 124 7.05 -4.57 5.83
N SER A 125 5.91 -3.92 5.63
CA SER A 125 5.42 -2.84 6.51
C SER A 125 4.39 -3.35 7.51
N THR A 126 4.05 -2.57 8.52
CA THR A 126 2.98 -2.90 9.50
C THR A 126 1.88 -1.86 9.41
N GLN A 127 0.62 -2.28 9.48
CA GLN A 127 -0.58 -1.44 9.38
C GLN A 127 -1.40 -1.48 10.68
N GLY A 128 -2.08 -0.36 10.96
CA GLY A 128 -3.05 -0.22 12.07
C GLY A 128 -2.58 -0.84 13.38
N GLU A 129 -3.33 -1.81 13.87
CA GLU A 129 -3.09 -2.53 15.12
C GLU A 129 -2.12 -3.72 14.98
N GLY A 130 -1.08 -3.58 14.14
CA GLY A 130 -0.05 -4.60 13.98
C GLY A 130 -0.27 -5.59 12.84
N GLU A 131 -1.24 -5.33 11.97
CA GLU A 131 -1.57 -6.18 10.82
C GLU A 131 -0.47 -6.08 9.72
N PRO A 132 -0.27 -7.14 8.92
CA PRO A 132 0.52 -7.02 7.70
C PRO A 132 -0.20 -6.13 6.68
N PRO A 133 0.50 -5.66 5.63
CA PRO A 133 -0.13 -4.94 4.52
C PRO A 133 -1.17 -5.83 3.85
N GLU A 134 -2.18 -5.23 3.23
CA GLU A 134 -3.35 -5.97 2.72
C GLU A 134 -2.94 -7.12 1.78
N GLU A 135 -1.97 -6.86 0.91
CA GLU A 135 -1.41 -7.83 -0.04
C GLU A 135 -0.76 -9.06 0.65
N ALA A 136 -0.39 -8.98 1.92
CA ALA A 136 0.28 -10.05 2.66
C ALA A 136 -0.61 -10.76 3.69
N VAL A 137 -1.87 -10.36 3.85
CA VAL A 137 -2.80 -10.93 4.86
C VAL A 137 -2.97 -12.44 4.68
N ALA A 138 -3.20 -12.91 3.45
CA ALA A 138 -3.40 -14.34 3.17
C ALA A 138 -2.14 -15.17 3.50
N LEU A 139 -0.95 -14.68 3.11
CA LEU A 139 0.33 -15.32 3.43
C LEU A 139 0.57 -15.37 4.95
N HIS A 140 0.32 -14.27 5.66
CA HIS A 140 0.50 -14.17 7.11
C HIS A 140 -0.45 -15.10 7.87
N LYS A 141 -1.75 -15.09 7.53
CA LYS A 141 -2.75 -16.03 8.09
C LYS A 141 -2.32 -17.49 7.84
N PHE A 142 -1.91 -17.82 6.62
CA PHE A 142 -1.47 -19.17 6.28
C PHE A 142 -0.27 -19.63 7.13
N LEU A 143 0.76 -18.79 7.25
CA LEU A 143 1.94 -19.10 8.06
C LEU A 143 1.60 -19.30 9.54
N LEU A 144 0.72 -18.47 10.11
CA LEU A 144 0.29 -18.60 11.52
C LEU A 144 -0.66 -19.78 11.76
N SER A 145 -1.26 -20.34 10.71
CA SER A 145 -2.17 -21.48 10.82
C SER A 145 -1.44 -22.80 11.13
N LYS A 146 -2.23 -23.82 11.49
CA LYS A 146 -1.76 -25.21 11.62
C LYS A 146 -1.45 -25.87 10.27
N LYS A 147 -1.86 -25.26 9.15
CA LYS A 147 -1.63 -25.78 7.79
C LYS A 147 -0.24 -25.41 7.25
N ALA A 148 0.51 -24.55 7.94
CA ALA A 148 1.85 -24.14 7.52
C ALA A 148 2.85 -25.32 7.51
N PRO A 149 3.64 -25.50 6.44
CA PRO A 149 4.64 -26.57 6.37
C PRO A 149 5.85 -26.29 7.27
N ALA A 150 6.59 -27.32 7.64
CA ALA A 150 7.91 -27.16 8.25
C ALA A 150 8.90 -26.63 7.22
N LEU A 151 9.78 -25.72 7.63
CA LEU A 151 10.72 -24.96 6.77
C LEU A 151 12.19 -25.29 7.10
N LYS A 152 12.48 -26.55 7.46
CA LYS A 152 13.81 -26.98 7.95
C LYS A 152 14.96 -26.79 6.96
N ASP A 153 14.64 -26.74 5.67
CA ASP A 153 15.62 -26.56 4.59
C ASP A 153 15.63 -25.14 4.03
N THR A 154 14.96 -24.20 4.70
CA THR A 154 14.84 -22.80 4.30
C THR A 154 15.74 -21.94 5.17
N ALA A 155 16.48 -21.02 4.57
CA ALA A 155 17.13 -19.93 5.29
C ALA A 155 16.47 -18.59 4.93
N PHE A 156 16.37 -17.68 5.91
CA PHE A 156 15.58 -16.47 5.74
C PHE A 156 16.16 -15.21 6.42
N ALA A 157 15.72 -14.05 5.97
CA ALA A 157 15.90 -12.77 6.66
C ALA A 157 14.67 -11.88 6.48
N VAL A 158 14.37 -11.04 7.48
CA VAL A 158 13.21 -10.14 7.48
C VAL A 158 13.64 -8.71 7.75
N PHE A 159 13.12 -7.77 6.97
CA PHE A 159 13.19 -6.33 7.24
C PHE A 159 11.77 -5.80 7.48
N GLY A 160 11.52 -5.30 8.68
CA GLY A 160 10.23 -4.73 9.08
C GLY A 160 10.28 -3.21 9.08
N LEU A 161 9.29 -2.58 8.44
CA LEU A 161 9.00 -1.16 8.56
C LEU A 161 7.80 -0.98 9.50
N GLY A 162 7.93 -0.09 10.47
CA GLY A 162 6.88 0.31 11.39
C GLY A 162 6.99 1.78 11.77
N ASP A 163 6.15 2.19 12.73
CA ASP A 163 6.15 3.53 13.28
C ASP A 163 6.04 3.43 14.81
N THR A 164 6.98 4.04 15.54
CA THR A 164 7.04 3.96 17.01
C THR A 164 5.92 4.72 17.74
N SER A 165 5.13 5.52 17.01
CA SER A 165 3.91 6.14 17.54
C SER A 165 2.77 5.13 17.77
N TYR A 166 2.82 3.97 17.10
CA TYR A 166 1.80 2.93 17.20
C TYR A 166 2.12 1.92 18.30
N GLU A 167 1.08 1.27 18.85
CA GLU A 167 1.22 0.23 19.88
C GLU A 167 2.11 -0.92 19.38
N PHE A 168 1.76 -1.42 18.20
CA PHE A 168 2.33 -2.62 17.59
C PHE A 168 3.47 -2.30 16.61
N PHE A 169 4.49 -1.59 17.07
CA PHE A 169 5.67 -1.21 16.26
C PHE A 169 6.31 -2.42 15.56
N SER A 170 6.40 -2.39 14.23
CA SER A 170 7.00 -3.44 13.36
C SER A 170 6.44 -4.86 13.60
N LYS A 171 5.19 -4.97 14.05
CA LYS A 171 4.58 -6.25 14.44
C LYS A 171 4.51 -7.26 13.29
N ALA A 172 4.16 -6.84 12.07
CA ALA A 172 4.13 -7.76 10.93
C ALA A 172 5.52 -8.36 10.64
N GLY A 173 6.57 -7.53 10.70
CA GLY A 173 7.95 -7.98 10.55
C GLY A 173 8.34 -8.97 11.64
N LYS A 174 8.01 -8.68 12.91
CA LYS A 174 8.23 -9.57 14.05
C LYS A 174 7.50 -10.91 13.88
N ASP A 175 6.26 -10.88 13.39
CA ASP A 175 5.45 -12.09 13.24
C ASP A 175 5.99 -13.01 12.15
N PHE A 176 6.30 -12.48 10.95
CA PHE A 176 6.93 -13.28 9.90
C PHE A 176 8.23 -13.91 10.41
N ASP A 177 9.03 -13.11 11.08
CA ASP A 177 10.35 -13.49 11.55
C ASP A 177 10.34 -14.58 12.62
N SER A 178 9.54 -14.38 13.67
CA SER A 178 9.33 -15.39 14.71
C SER A 178 8.71 -16.66 14.13
N ARG A 179 7.72 -16.52 13.25
CA ARG A 179 7.00 -17.67 12.71
C ARG A 179 7.86 -18.53 11.80
N LEU A 180 8.67 -17.93 10.93
CA LEU A 180 9.60 -18.68 10.07
C LEU A 180 10.61 -19.48 10.91
N ALA A 181 11.14 -18.89 11.98
CA ALA A 181 12.03 -19.59 12.92
C ALA A 181 11.33 -20.75 13.65
N GLU A 182 10.10 -20.55 14.13
CA GLU A 182 9.29 -21.61 14.76
C GLU A 182 9.00 -22.79 13.83
N LEU A 183 8.83 -22.53 12.53
CA LEU A 183 8.65 -23.56 11.50
C LEU A 183 9.95 -24.30 11.14
N GLY A 184 11.10 -23.87 11.71
CA GLY A 184 12.39 -24.53 11.60
C GLY A 184 13.35 -23.90 10.57
N ALA A 185 13.02 -22.74 10.01
CA ALA A 185 13.91 -22.04 9.08
C ALA A 185 15.13 -21.44 9.79
N GLU A 186 16.27 -21.40 9.09
CA GLU A 186 17.52 -20.82 9.58
C GLU A 186 17.56 -19.30 9.34
N ARG A 187 17.80 -18.53 10.39
CA ARG A 187 17.97 -17.07 10.28
C ARG A 187 19.35 -16.72 9.70
N LEU A 188 19.38 -16.06 8.55
CA LEU A 188 20.59 -15.57 7.88
C LEU A 188 21.16 -14.33 8.56
N LEU A 189 20.27 -13.39 8.91
CA LEU A 189 20.59 -12.12 9.51
C LEU A 189 19.48 -11.75 10.49
N ASP A 190 19.84 -11.04 11.57
CA ASP A 190 18.87 -10.55 12.53
C ASP A 190 17.86 -9.62 11.87
N ARG A 191 16.61 -9.71 12.32
CA ARG A 191 15.55 -8.82 11.86
C ARG A 191 15.89 -7.38 12.22
N VAL A 192 15.60 -6.48 11.30
CA VAL A 192 15.59 -5.03 11.57
C VAL A 192 14.15 -4.54 11.70
N ASP A 193 13.88 -3.80 12.77
CA ASP A 193 12.61 -3.10 13.02
C ASP A 193 12.85 -1.60 12.81
N ALA A 194 12.55 -1.07 11.62
CA ALA A 194 12.85 0.31 11.23
C ALA A 194 11.65 1.25 11.42
N ASP A 195 11.91 2.46 11.93
CA ASP A 195 10.93 3.55 12.08
C ASP A 195 10.82 4.38 10.77
N VAL A 196 10.11 5.51 10.79
CA VAL A 196 9.85 6.36 9.61
C VAL A 196 11.10 6.85 8.85
N ASP A 197 12.26 6.90 9.53
CA ASP A 197 13.59 7.25 9.01
C ASP A 197 14.44 6.00 8.66
N TYR A 198 13.79 5.01 8.06
CA TYR A 198 14.35 3.69 7.79
C TYR A 198 15.54 3.62 6.82
N GLN A 199 15.85 4.67 6.06
CA GLN A 199 16.73 4.59 4.89
C GLN A 199 18.15 4.11 5.25
N VAL A 200 18.71 4.63 6.34
CA VAL A 200 20.07 4.24 6.81
C VAL A 200 20.09 2.79 7.28
N LEU A 201 19.09 2.37 8.05
CA LEU A 201 18.96 0.99 8.52
C LEU A 201 18.79 0.02 7.34
N ALA A 202 17.98 0.40 6.34
CA ALA A 202 17.78 -0.40 5.13
C ALA A 202 19.07 -0.56 4.34
N GLU A 203 19.85 0.50 4.13
CA GLU A 203 21.13 0.43 3.43
C GLU A 203 22.13 -0.49 4.13
N GLN A 204 22.24 -0.38 5.46
CA GLN A 204 23.13 -1.24 6.26
C GLN A 204 22.72 -2.71 6.19
N TRP A 205 21.42 -2.99 6.39
CA TRP A 205 20.88 -4.34 6.35
C TRP A 205 21.05 -5.01 4.98
N ARG A 206 20.75 -4.29 3.89
CA ARG A 206 20.93 -4.82 2.53
C ARG A 206 22.39 -5.18 2.24
N ARG A 207 23.34 -4.31 2.60
CA ARG A 207 24.78 -4.58 2.42
C ARG A 207 25.21 -5.86 3.16
N GLN A 208 24.89 -5.97 4.44
CA GLN A 208 25.23 -7.14 5.24
C GLN A 208 24.61 -8.43 4.68
N LEU A 209 23.36 -8.35 4.24
CA LEU A 209 22.66 -9.50 3.69
C LEU A 209 23.25 -9.98 2.36
N VAL A 210 23.65 -9.06 1.49
CA VAL A 210 24.36 -9.37 0.23
C VAL A 210 25.68 -10.10 0.53
N ASP A 211 26.47 -9.61 1.48
CA ASP A 211 27.75 -10.25 1.86
C ASP A 211 27.53 -11.69 2.37
N ILE A 212 26.51 -11.90 3.22
CA ILE A 212 26.14 -13.23 3.74
C ILE A 212 25.71 -14.17 2.60
N LEU A 213 24.88 -13.68 1.67
CA LEU A 213 24.38 -14.49 0.56
C LEU A 213 25.48 -14.82 -0.45
N GLN A 214 26.41 -13.91 -0.71
CA GLN A 214 27.58 -14.19 -1.55
C GLN A 214 28.50 -15.26 -0.96
N ALA A 215 28.65 -15.30 0.37
CA ALA A 215 29.44 -16.34 1.04
C ALA A 215 28.73 -17.71 1.03
N ARG A 216 27.39 -17.72 1.07
CA ARG A 216 26.58 -18.94 1.18
C ARG A 216 26.27 -19.58 -0.18
N VAL A 217 26.00 -18.76 -1.20
CA VAL A 217 25.67 -19.22 -2.55
C VAL A 217 26.95 -19.21 -3.39
N PRO A 218 27.45 -20.37 -3.88
CA PRO A 218 28.62 -20.36 -4.74
C PRO A 218 28.32 -19.52 -5.99
N VAL A 219 29.20 -18.56 -6.29
CA VAL A 219 29.11 -17.68 -7.45
C VAL A 219 29.03 -18.54 -8.71
N GLN A 220 27.85 -18.64 -9.32
CA GLN A 220 27.66 -19.33 -10.59
C GLN A 220 27.59 -18.34 -11.74
N GLY A 221 28.08 -18.80 -12.90
CA GLY A 221 28.04 -18.07 -14.14
C GLY A 221 26.61 -17.69 -14.52
N THR A 222 26.48 -16.53 -15.13
CA THR A 222 25.25 -15.89 -15.59
C THR A 222 24.40 -16.83 -16.46
N ALA A 223 23.48 -17.57 -15.84
CA ALA A 223 22.20 -17.86 -16.44
C ALA A 223 21.25 -16.77 -15.94
N VAL A 224 21.25 -15.64 -16.64
CA VAL A 224 20.24 -14.60 -16.42
C VAL A 224 18.92 -15.26 -16.80
N ALA A 225 18.17 -15.73 -15.81
CA ALA A 225 16.76 -15.98 -16.00
C ALA A 225 16.11 -14.62 -16.15
N GLN A 226 16.18 -14.06 -17.36
CA GLN A 226 15.18 -13.11 -17.83
C GLN A 226 13.86 -13.88 -17.94
N LEU A 227 13.25 -14.18 -16.79
CA LEU A 227 11.81 -14.12 -16.73
C LEU A 227 11.51 -12.64 -16.80
N ALA A 228 11.40 -12.16 -18.05
CA ALA A 228 10.64 -10.97 -18.32
C ALA A 228 9.26 -11.22 -17.72
N SER A 229 9.02 -10.68 -16.53
CA SER A 229 7.70 -10.16 -16.27
C SER A 229 7.47 -9.15 -17.39
N GLN A 230 6.70 -9.56 -18.40
CA GLN A 230 5.84 -8.62 -19.08
C GLN A 230 4.84 -8.10 -18.03
N GLY A 231 5.32 -7.32 -17.07
CA GLY A 231 4.55 -6.17 -16.64
C GLY A 231 4.59 -5.27 -17.85
N ALA A 232 3.43 -5.08 -18.49
CA ALA A 232 3.28 -3.93 -19.35
C ALA A 232 3.84 -2.74 -18.56
N LEU A 233 4.96 -2.19 -19.03
CA LEU A 233 5.23 -0.79 -18.79
C LEU A 233 4.13 -0.10 -19.59
N ASP A 234 2.94 0.01 -18.99
CA ASP A 234 1.98 0.98 -19.46
C ASP A 234 2.70 2.32 -19.36
N GLU A 235 2.98 2.87 -20.53
CA GLU A 235 3.72 4.11 -20.79
C GLU A 235 3.01 5.37 -20.22
N ILE A 236 2.19 5.24 -19.17
CA ILE A 236 1.35 6.29 -18.60
C ILE A 236 1.64 6.57 -17.10
N THR A 237 2.51 5.80 -16.43
CA THR A 237 2.64 5.85 -14.95
C THR A 237 3.88 6.56 -14.37
N SER A 238 4.81 7.10 -15.17
CA SER A 238 5.91 7.89 -14.59
C SER A 238 5.50 9.35 -14.36
N SER A 239 4.94 9.62 -13.18
CA SER A 239 4.86 11.00 -12.69
C SER A 239 6.29 11.52 -12.45
N PRO A 240 6.67 12.71 -12.95
CA PRO A 240 7.98 13.30 -12.63
C PRO A 240 8.08 13.72 -11.15
N TYR A 241 6.96 13.67 -10.42
CA TYR A 241 6.84 14.06 -9.03
C TYR A 241 6.84 12.86 -8.10
N SER A 242 7.53 13.00 -6.98
CA SER A 242 7.66 11.95 -5.96
C SER A 242 7.64 12.56 -4.56
N LYS A 243 7.61 11.72 -3.53
CA LYS A 243 7.77 12.18 -2.13
C LYS A 243 9.00 13.09 -1.94
N ALA A 244 10.11 12.79 -2.61
CA ALA A 244 11.37 13.54 -2.49
C ALA A 244 11.39 14.82 -3.34
N SER A 245 10.61 14.85 -4.42
CA SER A 245 10.48 15.98 -5.35
C SER A 245 8.99 16.20 -5.66
N PRO A 246 8.22 16.77 -4.72
CA PRO A 246 6.78 16.93 -4.89
C PRO A 246 6.45 18.00 -5.95
N LEU A 247 5.25 17.91 -6.52
CA LEU A 247 4.65 18.99 -7.31
C LEU A 247 4.28 20.14 -6.37
N HIS A 248 4.58 21.37 -6.79
CA HIS A 248 4.04 22.58 -6.19
C HIS A 248 2.77 22.93 -6.98
N ALA A 249 1.61 22.59 -6.42
CA ALA A 249 0.29 22.74 -7.01
C ALA A 249 -0.46 23.92 -6.37
N THR A 250 -1.61 24.28 -6.92
CA THR A 250 -2.44 25.38 -6.42
C THR A 250 -3.60 24.84 -5.57
N PHE A 251 -3.78 25.38 -4.38
CA PHE A 251 -4.92 25.06 -3.53
C PHE A 251 -6.17 25.79 -4.01
N ALA A 252 -7.15 25.05 -4.58
CA ALA A 252 -8.25 25.66 -5.31
C ALA A 252 -9.51 25.84 -4.45
N VAL A 253 -9.97 24.79 -3.77
CA VAL A 253 -11.22 24.80 -2.99
C VAL A 253 -11.03 24.18 -1.61
N ASN A 254 -11.66 24.79 -0.60
CA ASN A 254 -11.82 24.23 0.74
C ASN A 254 -13.25 24.42 1.23
N GLN A 255 -14.07 23.40 1.06
CA GLN A 255 -15.49 23.44 1.40
C GLN A 255 -15.81 22.52 2.58
N LYS A 256 -16.45 23.05 3.63
CA LYS A 256 -17.07 22.20 4.66
C LYS A 256 -18.30 21.49 4.07
N ILE A 257 -18.27 20.15 4.11
CA ILE A 257 -19.33 19.28 3.58
C ILE A 257 -20.12 18.55 4.68
N THR A 258 -19.87 18.89 5.94
CA THR A 258 -20.78 18.61 7.06
C THR A 258 -21.60 19.85 7.40
N GLY A 259 -22.77 19.62 7.99
CA GLY A 259 -23.68 20.67 8.44
C GLY A 259 -23.09 21.56 9.52
N ARG A 260 -23.75 22.70 9.77
CA ARG A 260 -23.27 23.72 10.69
C ARG A 260 -23.13 23.18 12.11
N ASN A 261 -24.00 22.27 12.53
CA ASN A 261 -24.04 21.75 13.90
C ASN A 261 -23.38 20.39 14.05
N SER A 262 -22.81 19.83 12.96
CA SER A 262 -22.04 18.60 13.02
C SER A 262 -20.88 18.74 14.01
N GLU A 263 -20.70 17.72 14.85
CA GLU A 263 -19.52 17.56 15.70
C GLU A 263 -18.26 17.26 14.89
N LYS A 264 -18.42 16.83 13.64
CA LYS A 264 -17.33 16.55 12.73
C LYS A 264 -17.11 17.73 11.79
N ASP A 265 -15.85 18.08 11.59
CA ASP A 265 -15.45 19.00 10.55
C ASP A 265 -14.86 18.18 9.40
N VAL A 266 -15.63 17.97 8.32
CA VAL A 266 -15.16 17.26 7.11
C VAL A 266 -15.13 18.24 5.95
N ARG A 267 -13.99 18.30 5.26
CA ARG A 267 -13.73 19.18 4.14
C ARG A 267 -13.63 18.40 2.83
N HIS A 268 -14.27 18.94 1.80
CA HIS A 268 -13.92 18.67 0.42
C HIS A 268 -12.85 19.66 0.01
N ILE A 269 -11.73 19.16 -0.51
CA ILE A 269 -10.60 19.97 -0.93
C ILE A 269 -10.25 19.62 -2.37
N GLU A 270 -10.09 20.64 -3.18
CA GLU A 270 -9.67 20.53 -4.59
C GLU A 270 -8.31 21.19 -4.76
N ILE A 271 -7.41 20.52 -5.47
CA ILE A 271 -6.05 20.98 -5.74
C ILE A 271 -5.88 20.97 -7.26
N ASP A 272 -5.58 22.14 -7.82
CA ASP A 272 -5.32 22.31 -9.25
C ASP A 272 -3.88 21.92 -9.57
N LEU A 273 -3.75 20.91 -10.44
CA LEU A 273 -2.50 20.35 -10.92
C LEU A 273 -1.95 21.11 -12.13
N GLY A 274 -2.73 22.02 -12.72
CA GLY A 274 -2.41 22.76 -13.94
C GLY A 274 -1.91 21.85 -15.07
N ASP A 275 -0.94 22.35 -15.83
CA ASP A 275 -0.29 21.62 -16.92
C ASP A 275 0.86 20.71 -16.46
N SER A 276 0.90 20.31 -15.18
CA SER A 276 2.00 19.53 -14.59
C SER A 276 2.23 18.16 -15.25
N GLY A 277 1.21 17.65 -15.95
CA GLY A 277 1.23 16.29 -16.52
C GLY A 277 1.11 15.20 -15.45
N LEU A 278 0.83 15.55 -14.20
CA LEU A 278 0.60 14.57 -13.13
C LEU A 278 -0.67 13.76 -13.44
N ARG A 279 -0.56 12.45 -13.31
CA ARG A 279 -1.62 11.48 -13.60
C ARG A 279 -1.89 10.61 -12.38
N TYR A 280 -3.16 10.32 -12.13
CA TYR A 280 -3.60 9.43 -11.07
C TYR A 280 -4.82 8.62 -11.51
N GLN A 281 -5.08 7.53 -10.81
CA GLN A 281 -6.26 6.69 -11.03
C GLN A 281 -7.13 6.64 -9.77
N PRO A 282 -8.46 6.44 -9.90
CA PRO A 282 -9.32 6.18 -8.75
C PRO A 282 -8.75 5.07 -7.87
N GLY A 283 -8.66 5.34 -6.57
CA GLY A 283 -8.07 4.46 -5.57
C GLY A 283 -6.60 4.74 -5.24
N ASP A 284 -5.93 5.64 -5.97
CA ASP A 284 -4.65 6.22 -5.55
C ASP A 284 -4.81 7.13 -4.33
N ALA A 285 -3.68 7.41 -3.68
CA ALA A 285 -3.59 8.37 -2.59
C ALA A 285 -2.78 9.61 -2.98
N LEU A 286 -3.22 10.78 -2.49
CA LEU A 286 -2.49 12.04 -2.60
C LEU A 286 -1.64 12.23 -1.34
N GLY A 287 -0.32 12.29 -1.51
CA GLY A 287 0.60 12.69 -0.46
C GLY A 287 0.73 14.19 -0.37
N VAL A 288 0.44 14.75 0.80
CA VAL A 288 0.47 16.18 1.08
C VAL A 288 1.58 16.49 2.08
N TRP A 289 2.53 17.31 1.67
CA TRP A 289 3.50 17.92 2.58
C TRP A 289 2.87 19.14 3.25
N PHE A 290 2.96 19.21 4.57
CA PHE A 290 2.39 20.28 5.38
C PHE A 290 3.47 21.03 6.17
N ASP A 291 3.10 22.20 6.68
CA ASP A 291 3.89 22.93 7.66
C ASP A 291 3.18 22.89 9.02
N ASN A 292 3.96 22.77 10.10
CA ASN A 292 3.47 22.94 11.46
C ASN A 292 2.91 24.34 11.67
N ASP A 293 1.98 24.45 12.62
CA ASP A 293 1.42 25.73 13.03
C ASP A 293 2.51 26.64 13.60
N PRO A 294 2.72 27.87 13.06
CA PRO A 294 3.67 28.82 13.62
C PRO A 294 3.42 29.12 15.10
N ALA A 295 2.16 29.11 15.56
CA ALA A 295 1.82 29.30 16.97
C ALA A 295 2.29 28.12 17.83
N LEU A 296 2.19 26.89 17.33
CA LEU A 296 2.72 25.70 18.01
C LEU A 296 4.25 25.73 18.09
N VAL A 297 4.91 26.13 17.00
CA VAL A 297 6.38 26.31 16.97
C VAL A 297 6.80 27.33 18.02
N GLN A 298 6.13 28.49 18.06
CA GLN A 298 6.43 29.54 19.03
C GLN A 298 6.19 29.08 20.47
N GLU A 299 5.06 28.41 20.74
CA GLU A 299 4.73 27.87 22.05
C GLU A 299 5.83 26.90 22.55
N LEU A 300 6.31 26.03 21.67
CA LEU A 300 7.37 25.08 21.99
C LEU A 300 8.71 25.77 22.27
N LEU A 301 9.09 26.76 21.45
CA LEU A 301 10.32 27.53 21.63
C LEU A 301 10.32 28.27 22.97
N GLU A 302 9.20 28.91 23.32
CA GLU A 302 9.05 29.64 24.59
C GLU A 302 9.17 28.72 25.81
N LEU A 303 8.56 27.54 25.75
CA LEU A 303 8.63 26.54 26.84
C LEU A 303 10.03 25.97 27.06
N LEU A 304 10.90 26.06 26.04
CA LEU A 304 12.26 25.52 26.04
C LEU A 304 13.35 26.61 26.14
N TRP A 305 12.95 27.87 26.29
CA TRP A 305 13.84 29.04 26.33
C TRP A 305 14.72 29.21 25.08
N LEU A 306 14.20 28.78 23.92
CA LEU A 306 14.86 28.92 22.62
C LEU A 306 14.32 30.17 21.90
N LYS A 307 15.17 30.82 21.10
CA LYS A 307 14.83 32.06 20.37
C LYS A 307 14.18 31.79 19.01
N GLY A 308 14.49 30.66 18.40
CA GLY A 308 14.06 30.30 17.04
C GLY A 308 14.95 30.84 15.92
N ASP A 309 15.92 31.71 16.24
CA ASP A 309 16.92 32.26 15.29
C ASP A 309 18.27 31.53 15.35
N GLU A 310 18.40 30.51 16.21
CA GLU A 310 19.58 29.67 16.28
C GLU A 310 19.82 28.97 14.93
N SER A 311 21.07 29.00 14.45
CA SER A 311 21.47 28.33 13.21
C SER A 311 21.61 26.82 13.43
N VAL A 312 20.79 26.03 12.73
CA VAL A 312 20.83 24.56 12.75
C VAL A 312 21.09 23.99 11.37
N SER A 313 21.64 22.77 11.30
CA SER A 313 21.89 22.07 10.04
C SER A 313 20.86 20.97 9.82
N VAL A 314 20.07 21.07 8.75
CA VAL A 314 19.08 20.07 8.34
C VAL A 314 19.36 19.69 6.89
N ASP A 315 19.59 18.40 6.61
CA ASP A 315 19.91 17.88 5.27
C ASP A 315 21.07 18.64 4.57
N GLY A 316 22.08 19.03 5.35
CA GLY A 316 23.24 19.78 4.86
C GLY A 316 22.97 21.27 4.56
N LYS A 317 21.79 21.79 4.89
CA LYS A 317 21.43 23.21 4.77
C LYS A 317 21.39 23.87 6.15
N THR A 318 21.93 25.09 6.24
CA THR A 318 21.84 25.91 7.45
C THR A 318 20.56 26.74 7.42
N LEU A 319 19.71 26.59 8.44
CA LEU A 319 18.40 27.24 8.56
C LEU A 319 18.20 27.74 10.01
N PRO A 320 17.34 28.77 10.24
CA PRO A 320 16.88 29.11 11.59
C PRO A 320 16.10 27.94 12.21
N LEU A 321 16.25 27.73 13.51
CA LEU A 321 15.54 26.67 14.26
C LEU A 321 14.02 26.72 14.06
N SER A 322 13.42 27.91 14.08
CA SER A 322 11.99 28.10 13.83
C SER A 322 11.53 27.55 12.47
N GLN A 323 12.33 27.74 11.42
CA GLN A 323 12.04 27.21 10.08
C GLN A 323 12.23 25.69 10.03
N ALA A 324 13.26 25.17 10.72
CA ALA A 324 13.47 23.72 10.84
C ALA A 324 12.26 23.05 11.52
N LEU A 325 11.82 23.57 12.67
CA LEU A 325 10.65 23.06 13.41
C LEU A 325 9.36 23.19 12.59
N LYS A 326 9.23 24.23 11.77
CA LYS A 326 8.04 24.43 10.94
C LYS A 326 7.89 23.36 9.84
N SER A 327 8.96 23.07 9.10
CA SER A 327 8.85 22.33 7.84
C SER A 327 9.61 21.00 7.79
N HIS A 328 10.41 20.67 8.80
CA HIS A 328 11.29 19.48 8.77
C HIS A 328 11.10 18.50 9.92
N PHE A 329 10.45 18.90 11.03
CA PHE A 329 10.29 18.05 12.20
C PHE A 329 8.82 17.89 12.61
N GLU A 330 8.44 16.70 13.09
CA GLU A 330 7.09 16.39 13.55
C GLU A 330 6.85 16.90 14.98
N LEU A 331 5.82 17.75 15.16
CA LEU A 331 5.51 18.40 16.45
C LEU A 331 4.15 18.01 17.04
N THR A 332 3.28 17.38 16.26
CA THR A 332 1.90 17.05 16.63
C THR A 332 1.73 15.62 17.13
N GLN A 333 2.72 14.77 16.93
CA GLN A 333 2.76 13.41 17.48
C GLN A 333 3.82 13.25 18.57
N ASN A 334 3.44 12.62 19.67
CA ASN A 334 4.35 12.24 20.74
C ASN A 334 4.54 10.71 20.73
N THR A 335 5.74 10.24 21.08
CA THR A 335 6.10 8.81 21.05
C THR A 335 6.86 8.41 22.30
N ALA A 336 6.81 7.13 22.66
CA ALA A 336 7.55 6.62 23.83
C ALA A 336 9.06 6.96 23.78
N PRO A 337 9.77 6.84 22.62
CA PRO A 337 11.16 7.29 22.50
C PRO A 337 11.38 8.78 22.77
N ILE A 338 10.44 9.65 22.36
CA ILE A 338 10.52 11.09 22.64
C ILE A 338 10.40 11.33 24.15
N VAL A 339 9.41 10.71 24.80
CA VAL A 339 9.19 10.83 26.24
C VAL A 339 10.41 10.35 27.02
N GLU A 340 11.00 9.19 26.66
CA GLU A 340 12.18 8.63 27.32
C GLU A 340 13.40 9.56 27.21
N LYS A 341 13.72 10.03 26.00
CA LYS A 341 14.85 10.95 25.79
C LYS A 341 14.62 12.29 26.50
N TYR A 342 13.41 12.84 26.44
CA TYR A 342 13.07 14.10 27.11
C TYR A 342 13.10 13.97 28.64
N ALA A 343 12.66 12.83 29.20
CA ALA A 343 12.75 12.55 30.63
C ALA A 343 14.21 12.55 31.11
N ALA A 344 15.14 11.99 30.32
CA ALA A 344 16.56 12.00 30.64
C ALA A 344 17.16 13.42 30.65
N LEU A 345 16.71 14.30 29.75
CA LEU A 345 17.17 15.69 29.66
C LEU A 345 16.56 16.56 30.76
N SER A 346 15.24 16.51 30.93
CA SER A 346 14.49 17.30 31.93
C SER A 346 14.71 16.85 33.37
N ARG A 347 15.14 15.59 33.57
CA ARG A 347 15.24 14.92 34.88
C ARG A 347 13.95 14.99 35.69
N ASN A 348 12.80 15.11 35.03
CA ASN A 348 11.50 15.17 35.69
C ASN A 348 11.15 13.79 36.29
N GLU A 349 10.92 13.74 37.60
CA GLU A 349 10.67 12.49 38.32
C GLU A 349 9.43 11.74 37.81
N THR A 350 8.39 12.47 37.40
CA THR A 350 7.16 11.87 36.86
C THR A 350 7.44 11.18 35.53
N LEU A 351 8.11 11.85 34.60
CA LEU A 351 8.46 11.26 33.31
C LEU A 351 9.47 10.11 33.46
N LEU A 352 10.46 10.24 34.35
CA LEU A 352 11.41 9.17 34.63
C LEU A 352 10.73 7.91 35.21
N SER A 353 9.70 8.08 36.03
CA SER A 353 8.95 6.95 36.60
C SER A 353 8.21 6.12 35.54
N LEU A 354 7.83 6.73 34.41
CA LEU A 354 7.17 6.05 33.30
C LEU A 354 8.11 5.12 32.53
N ILE A 355 9.42 5.38 32.51
CA ILE A 355 10.39 4.61 31.71
C ILE A 355 10.43 3.13 32.15
N ALA A 356 10.19 2.85 33.42
CA ALA A 356 10.18 1.49 33.95
C ALA A 356 8.94 0.67 33.50
N ASP A 357 7.87 1.33 33.07
CA ASP A 357 6.61 0.71 32.66
C ASP A 357 6.31 1.06 31.18
N LYS A 358 6.74 0.18 30.28
CA LYS A 358 6.59 0.39 28.82
C LYS A 358 5.14 0.63 28.39
N PRO A 359 4.14 -0.16 28.83
CA PRO A 359 2.73 0.14 28.56
C PRO A 359 2.31 1.53 29.04
N ALA A 360 2.69 1.93 30.26
CA ALA A 360 2.32 3.26 30.78
C ALA A 360 3.00 4.39 29.99
N LEU A 361 4.27 4.23 29.61
CA LEU A 361 5.00 5.18 28.78
C LEU A 361 4.34 5.38 27.41
N GLN A 362 3.92 4.28 26.77
CA GLN A 362 3.26 4.31 25.48
C GLN A 362 1.87 4.97 25.56
N GLN A 363 1.08 4.62 26.58
CA GLN A 363 -0.21 5.24 26.82
C GLN A 363 -0.07 6.74 27.13
N PHE A 364 0.95 7.13 27.89
CA PHE A 364 1.24 8.53 28.16
C PHE A 364 1.58 9.29 26.87
N ALA A 365 2.47 8.74 26.04
CA ALA A 365 2.84 9.34 24.76
C ALA A 365 1.63 9.52 23.83
N GLN A 366 0.75 8.52 23.72
CA GLN A 366 -0.44 8.58 22.87
C GLN A 366 -1.46 9.61 23.33
N ARG A 367 -1.56 9.85 24.64
CA ARG A 367 -2.58 10.75 25.22
C ARG A 367 -2.09 12.18 25.42
N THR A 368 -0.78 12.39 25.51
CA THR A 368 -0.19 13.68 25.86
C THR A 368 0.53 14.27 24.66
N PRO A 369 0.03 15.38 24.08
CA PRO A 369 0.72 16.08 23.00
C PRO A 369 2.15 16.48 23.42
N LEU A 370 3.08 16.49 22.47
CA LEU A 370 4.50 16.74 22.73
C LEU A 370 4.72 18.07 23.46
N VAL A 371 4.11 19.15 22.95
CA VAL A 371 4.22 20.48 23.56
C VAL A 371 3.61 20.53 24.97
N ASP A 372 2.58 19.73 25.26
CA ASP A 372 1.96 19.67 26.59
C ASP A 372 2.82 18.86 27.58
N MET A 373 3.50 17.80 27.12
CA MET A 373 4.52 17.12 27.93
C MET A 373 5.64 18.08 28.32
N VAL A 374 6.15 18.86 27.35
CA VAL A 374 7.18 19.88 27.61
C VAL A 374 6.68 20.91 28.62
N ARG A 375 5.42 21.32 28.53
CA ARG A 375 4.77 22.24 29.47
C ARG A 375 4.66 21.67 30.89
N GLN A 376 4.39 20.37 31.04
CA GLN A 376 4.31 19.70 32.35
C GLN A 376 5.69 19.54 33.01
N ALA A 377 6.74 19.48 32.21
CA ALA A 377 8.12 19.34 32.67
C ALA A 377 9.07 20.30 31.94
N PRO A 378 8.95 21.63 32.13
CA PRO A 378 9.77 22.59 31.41
C PRO A 378 11.26 22.43 31.75
N THR A 379 12.11 22.41 30.73
CA THR A 379 13.57 22.38 30.89
C THR A 379 14.23 23.20 29.79
N GLU A 380 15.35 23.85 30.10
CA GLU A 380 16.20 24.48 29.09
C GLU A 380 16.86 23.38 28.23
N LEU A 381 16.81 23.54 26.91
CA LEU A 381 17.47 22.68 25.94
C LEU A 381 18.30 23.51 24.95
N THR A 382 19.34 22.94 24.36
CA THR A 382 19.94 23.49 23.14
C THR A 382 19.10 23.14 21.91
N ALA A 383 19.30 23.88 20.81
CA ALA A 383 18.64 23.60 19.54
C ALA A 383 18.92 22.16 19.07
N GLU A 384 20.17 21.69 19.19
CA GLU A 384 20.59 20.34 18.81
C GLU A 384 19.95 19.27 19.69
N GLN A 385 19.81 19.53 20.99
CA GLN A 385 19.11 18.62 21.89
C GLN A 385 17.65 18.47 21.48
N LEU A 386 16.94 19.58 21.22
CA LEU A 386 15.57 19.55 20.75
C LEU A 386 15.45 18.76 19.44
N LEU A 387 16.25 19.07 18.43
CA LEU A 387 16.19 18.37 17.14
C LEU A 387 16.52 16.87 17.25
N GLY A 388 17.41 16.47 18.16
CA GLY A 388 17.73 15.06 18.42
C GLY A 388 16.61 14.26 19.11
N LEU A 389 15.61 14.95 19.66
CA LEU A 389 14.39 14.33 20.19
C LEU A 389 13.38 14.05 19.07
N LEU A 390 13.22 15.01 18.17
CA LEU A 390 12.13 15.05 17.20
C LEU A 390 12.36 14.09 16.03
N ARG A 391 11.24 13.61 15.47
CA ARG A 391 11.25 12.82 14.23
C ARG A 391 11.18 13.74 13.02
N PRO A 392 11.68 13.31 11.84
CA PRO A 392 11.44 14.02 10.60
C PRO A 392 9.94 14.17 10.33
N LEU A 393 9.54 15.31 9.79
CA LEU A 393 8.19 15.54 9.30
C LEU A 393 7.93 14.61 8.12
N THR A 394 6.74 13.99 8.07
CA THR A 394 6.34 13.10 6.97
C THR A 394 5.07 13.64 6.30
N PRO A 395 4.89 13.45 4.99
CA PRO A 395 3.68 13.86 4.31
C PRO A 395 2.50 12.99 4.75
N ARG A 396 1.29 13.56 4.72
CA ARG A 396 0.07 12.80 5.01
C ARG A 396 -0.57 12.31 3.71
N LEU A 397 -0.91 11.03 3.66
CA LEU A 397 -1.64 10.42 2.55
C LEU A 397 -3.14 10.58 2.75
N TYR A 398 -3.86 10.89 1.67
CA TYR A 398 -5.31 10.98 1.61
C TYR A 398 -5.80 10.17 0.40
N SER A 399 -6.77 9.27 0.59
CA SER A 399 -7.41 8.59 -0.55
C SER A 399 -8.06 9.63 -1.47
N ILE A 400 -7.75 9.55 -2.77
CA ILE A 400 -8.25 10.51 -3.75
C ILE A 400 -9.76 10.32 -3.92
N ALA A 401 -10.48 11.44 -3.92
CA ALA A 401 -11.94 11.51 -3.96
C ALA A 401 -12.50 11.92 -5.32
N SER A 402 -11.66 11.96 -6.36
CA SER A 402 -12.03 12.28 -7.73
C SER A 402 -11.55 11.23 -8.74
N SER A 403 -12.21 11.15 -9.88
CA SER A 403 -11.66 10.56 -11.10
C SER A 403 -11.09 11.65 -12.00
N GLN A 404 -9.88 11.43 -12.50
CA GLN A 404 -9.27 12.35 -13.46
C GLN A 404 -10.01 12.39 -14.81
N ALA A 405 -10.86 11.40 -15.11
CA ALA A 405 -11.75 11.43 -16.27
C ALA A 405 -12.90 12.44 -16.12
N GLU A 406 -13.23 12.82 -14.88
CA GLU A 406 -14.29 13.81 -14.57
C GLU A 406 -13.70 15.20 -14.33
N VAL A 407 -12.57 15.30 -13.61
CA VAL A 407 -12.04 16.58 -13.11
C VAL A 407 -10.75 17.05 -13.80
N GLU A 408 -10.30 16.31 -14.81
CA GLU A 408 -9.15 16.65 -15.68
C GLU A 408 -7.85 17.02 -14.95
N SER A 409 -7.61 18.31 -14.71
CA SER A 409 -6.40 18.85 -14.09
C SER A 409 -6.53 19.04 -12.58
N GLU A 410 -7.58 18.54 -11.94
CA GLU A 410 -7.74 18.62 -10.48
C GLU A 410 -7.52 17.27 -9.80
N VAL A 411 -7.19 17.32 -8.51
CA VAL A 411 -7.28 16.18 -7.60
C VAL A 411 -8.05 16.58 -6.36
N HIS A 412 -9.05 15.77 -6.00
CA HIS A 412 -9.92 16.04 -4.87
C HIS A 412 -9.58 15.10 -3.72
N ILE A 413 -9.68 15.58 -2.47
CA ILE A 413 -9.54 14.77 -1.26
C ILE A 413 -10.67 15.09 -0.27
N THR A 414 -11.00 14.11 0.57
CA THR A 414 -11.98 14.29 1.66
C THR A 414 -11.27 14.22 3.00
N VAL A 415 -11.24 15.34 3.74
CA VAL A 415 -10.41 15.50 4.93
C VAL A 415 -11.27 15.66 6.17
N GLY A 416 -11.19 14.70 7.10
CA GLY A 416 -11.69 14.86 8.46
C GLY A 416 -10.69 15.68 9.28
N VAL A 417 -11.08 16.87 9.72
CA VAL A 417 -10.18 17.76 10.47
C VAL A 417 -10.05 17.26 11.90
N VAL A 418 -8.82 16.92 12.29
CA VAL A 418 -8.53 16.42 13.64
C VAL A 418 -8.44 17.61 14.58
N ARG A 419 -9.37 17.68 15.54
CA ARG A 419 -9.41 18.69 16.61
C ARG A 419 -9.74 18.02 17.93
N TYR A 420 -9.07 18.42 19.01
CA TYR A 420 -9.32 17.91 20.35
C TYR A 420 -8.92 18.94 21.40
N ASP A 421 -9.46 18.79 22.61
CA ASP A 421 -9.04 19.56 23.78
C ASP A 421 -8.07 18.73 24.61
N TYR A 422 -7.00 19.35 25.09
CA TYR A 422 -6.11 18.79 26.09
C TYR A 422 -5.93 19.78 27.23
N GLU A 423 -6.51 19.47 28.39
CA GLU A 423 -6.47 20.32 29.59
C GLU A 423 -6.92 21.77 29.34
N GLY A 424 -7.99 21.96 28.56
CA GLY A 424 -8.52 23.28 28.22
C GLY A 424 -7.77 24.01 27.11
N ARG A 425 -6.81 23.35 26.44
CA ARG A 425 -6.09 23.87 25.28
C ARG A 425 -6.56 23.16 24.01
N ALA A 426 -6.94 23.95 23.01
CA ALA A 426 -7.27 23.44 21.70
C ALA A 426 -6.01 22.89 21.01
N ARG A 427 -6.11 21.66 20.51
CA ARG A 427 -5.07 20.98 19.72
C ARG A 427 -5.69 20.46 18.43
N ALA A 428 -4.84 20.31 17.42
CA ALA A 428 -5.26 19.85 16.10
C ALA A 428 -4.19 18.99 15.43
N GLY A 429 -4.59 18.16 14.48
CA GLY A 429 -3.64 17.37 13.69
C GLY A 429 -2.87 18.24 12.70
N GLY A 430 -1.58 17.99 12.51
CA GLY A 430 -0.68 18.81 11.68
C GLY A 430 -1.19 19.06 10.27
N ALA A 431 -1.31 18.01 9.46
CA ALA A 431 -1.75 18.10 8.06
C ALA A 431 -3.23 18.54 7.92
N SER A 432 -4.13 17.98 8.73
CA SER A 432 -5.56 18.27 8.59
C SER A 432 -5.91 19.72 8.96
N SER A 433 -5.24 20.31 9.96
CA SER A 433 -5.42 21.72 10.31
C SER A 433 -4.68 22.66 9.36
N TYR A 434 -3.54 22.22 8.81
CA TYR A 434 -2.85 22.97 7.75
C TYR A 434 -3.77 23.21 6.56
N LEU A 435 -4.38 22.12 6.06
CA LEU A 435 -5.32 22.14 4.95
C LEU A 435 -6.60 22.93 5.26
N ALA A 436 -7.15 22.77 6.48
CA ALA A 436 -8.44 23.36 6.82
C ALA A 436 -8.37 24.84 7.19
N ASP A 437 -7.30 25.26 7.89
CA ASP A 437 -7.25 26.55 8.59
C ASP A 437 -6.14 27.48 8.11
N ARG A 438 -5.08 26.96 7.46
CA ARG A 438 -3.85 27.72 7.17
C ARG A 438 -3.57 27.94 5.68
N LEU A 439 -4.33 27.29 4.81
CA LEU A 439 -4.29 27.52 3.36
C LEU A 439 -5.54 28.29 2.92
N SER A 440 -5.31 29.29 2.07
CA SER A 440 -6.32 30.03 1.34
C SER A 440 -6.37 29.56 -0.12
N GLU A 441 -7.46 29.88 -0.82
CA GLU A 441 -7.51 29.72 -2.28
C GLU A 441 -6.31 30.43 -2.92
N ASP A 442 -5.76 29.81 -3.97
CA ASP A 442 -4.56 30.21 -4.70
C ASP A 442 -3.21 30.03 -3.96
N ASP A 443 -3.20 29.56 -2.70
CA ASP A 443 -1.95 29.23 -2.01
C ASP A 443 -1.25 28.01 -2.64
N GLU A 444 0.08 27.99 -2.55
CA GLU A 444 0.89 26.87 -3.02
C GLU A 444 0.82 25.69 -2.04
N ILE A 445 0.63 24.48 -2.56
CA ILE A 445 0.65 23.22 -1.80
C ILE A 445 1.57 22.19 -2.47
N ARG A 446 2.32 21.45 -1.64
CA ARG A 446 3.28 20.44 -2.10
C ARG A 446 2.64 19.04 -2.08
N VAL A 447 2.47 18.44 -3.26
CA VAL A 447 1.76 17.16 -3.42
C VAL A 447 2.49 16.15 -4.29
N PHE A 448 2.18 14.86 -4.12
CA PHE A 448 2.61 13.79 -5.02
C PHE A 448 1.58 12.64 -5.00
N ILE A 449 1.62 11.78 -6.01
CA ILE A 449 0.77 10.58 -6.07
C ILE A 449 1.51 9.40 -5.46
N GLU A 450 0.84 8.71 -4.53
CA GLU A 450 1.22 7.39 -4.08
C GLU A 450 0.27 6.38 -4.74
N HIS A 451 0.82 5.58 -5.67
CA HIS A 451 0.02 4.63 -6.43
C HIS A 451 -0.40 3.43 -5.58
N ASN A 452 -1.66 3.01 -5.72
CA ASN A 452 -2.22 1.85 -5.04
C ASN A 452 -2.87 0.87 -6.03
N ASP A 453 -2.04 0.05 -6.69
CA ASP A 453 -2.52 -0.94 -7.67
C ASP A 453 -3.40 -2.04 -7.06
N ASN A 454 -3.42 -2.15 -5.73
CA ASN A 454 -4.22 -3.11 -4.98
C ASN A 454 -5.62 -2.59 -4.65
N PHE A 455 -5.96 -1.34 -4.99
CA PHE A 455 -7.28 -0.75 -4.76
C PHE A 455 -7.79 -0.07 -6.03
N ARG A 456 -8.39 -0.85 -6.92
CA ARG A 456 -8.83 -0.44 -8.25
C ARG A 456 -10.18 -1.02 -8.60
N LEU A 457 -10.93 -0.31 -9.44
CA LEU A 457 -12.12 -0.85 -10.10
C LEU A 457 -11.76 -2.10 -10.92
N PRO A 458 -12.72 -3.02 -11.14
CA PRO A 458 -12.50 -4.18 -12.00
C PRO A 458 -12.24 -3.74 -13.45
N ALA A 459 -11.37 -4.45 -14.17
CA ALA A 459 -11.08 -4.15 -15.57
C ALA A 459 -12.32 -4.29 -16.48
N ASN A 460 -13.27 -5.14 -16.11
CA ASN A 460 -14.57 -5.23 -16.76
C ASN A 460 -15.56 -4.28 -16.05
N SER A 461 -16.01 -3.24 -16.75
CA SER A 461 -16.97 -2.26 -16.27
C SER A 461 -18.35 -2.87 -15.91
N ASP A 462 -18.68 -4.05 -16.42
CA ASP A 462 -19.95 -4.73 -16.11
C ASP A 462 -19.91 -5.47 -14.77
N THR A 463 -18.72 -5.70 -14.22
CA THR A 463 -18.55 -6.41 -12.95
C THR A 463 -19.20 -5.61 -11.81
N PRO A 464 -20.07 -6.24 -11.00
CA PRO A 464 -20.70 -5.58 -9.86
C PRO A 464 -19.68 -5.17 -8.80
N VAL A 465 -19.91 -4.05 -8.12
CA VAL A 465 -19.07 -3.61 -7.01
C VAL A 465 -19.90 -3.26 -5.77
N ILE A 466 -19.37 -3.64 -4.61
CA ILE A 466 -19.91 -3.31 -3.29
C ILE A 466 -18.86 -2.46 -2.57
N MET A 467 -19.23 -1.24 -2.22
CA MET A 467 -18.38 -0.21 -1.64
C MET A 467 -18.84 0.07 -0.21
N ILE A 468 -17.95 -0.10 0.77
CA ILE A 468 -18.25 0.05 2.20
C ILE A 468 -17.33 1.11 2.79
N GLY A 469 -17.86 2.31 3.01
CA GLY A 469 -17.04 3.49 3.33
C GLY A 469 -17.73 4.49 4.25
N PRO A 470 -17.81 4.24 5.56
CA PRO A 470 -18.34 5.22 6.50
C PRO A 470 -17.42 6.43 6.70
N GLY A 471 -18.00 7.60 6.97
CA GLY A 471 -17.27 8.85 7.17
C GLY A 471 -16.39 9.22 5.98
N THR A 472 -15.13 9.56 6.23
CA THR A 472 -14.15 9.91 5.19
C THR A 472 -13.74 8.72 4.31
N GLY A 473 -14.09 7.48 4.70
CA GLY A 473 -13.92 6.29 3.88
C GLY A 473 -14.75 6.31 2.59
N ILE A 474 -15.66 7.28 2.43
CA ILE A 474 -16.41 7.50 1.20
C ILE A 474 -15.55 8.05 0.05
N ALA A 475 -14.39 8.63 0.35
CA ALA A 475 -13.53 9.33 -0.59
C ALA A 475 -13.25 8.54 -1.89
N PRO A 476 -12.61 7.35 -1.84
CA PRO A 476 -12.31 6.62 -3.07
C PRO A 476 -13.57 6.13 -3.79
N PHE A 477 -14.69 5.96 -3.09
CA PHE A 477 -15.95 5.54 -3.72
C PHE A 477 -16.62 6.66 -4.51
N ARG A 478 -16.41 7.92 -4.13
CA ARG A 478 -16.76 9.05 -4.99
C ARG A 478 -15.96 9.00 -6.29
N ALA A 479 -14.65 8.78 -6.20
CA ALA A 479 -13.77 8.63 -7.37
C ALA A 479 -14.19 7.45 -8.27
N PHE A 480 -14.56 6.32 -7.67
CA PHE A 480 -15.04 5.13 -8.40
C PHE A 480 -16.33 5.44 -9.16
N MET A 481 -17.30 6.10 -8.53
CA MET A 481 -18.54 6.45 -9.22
C MET A 481 -18.32 7.46 -10.35
N GLN A 482 -17.47 8.47 -10.15
CA GLN A 482 -17.12 9.40 -11.23
C GLN A 482 -16.48 8.67 -12.41
N GLN A 483 -15.56 7.74 -12.16
CA GLN A 483 -14.95 6.95 -13.23
C GLN A 483 -15.99 6.13 -13.99
N ARG A 484 -16.88 5.44 -13.26
CA ARG A 484 -17.91 4.60 -13.87
C ARG A 484 -18.93 5.40 -14.67
N ASP A 485 -19.26 6.62 -14.22
CA ASP A 485 -20.12 7.54 -14.94
C ASP A 485 -19.44 8.00 -16.25
N ALA A 486 -18.19 8.45 -16.16
CA ALA A 486 -17.40 8.90 -17.31
C ALA A 486 -17.18 7.80 -18.37
N GLU A 487 -17.09 6.54 -17.95
CA GLU A 487 -16.96 5.38 -18.84
C GLU A 487 -18.31 4.86 -19.36
N GLY A 488 -19.44 5.34 -18.84
CA GLY A 488 -20.77 4.81 -19.17
C GLY A 488 -20.96 3.35 -18.72
N ALA A 489 -20.35 2.97 -17.59
CA ALA A 489 -20.37 1.60 -17.09
C ALA A 489 -21.78 1.13 -16.69
N GLU A 490 -22.19 -0.04 -17.17
CA GLU A 490 -23.53 -0.61 -16.89
C GLU A 490 -23.54 -1.58 -15.69
N GLY A 491 -22.38 -1.98 -15.19
CA GLY A 491 -22.29 -2.89 -14.04
C GLY A 491 -22.89 -2.28 -12.77
N LYS A 492 -23.40 -3.14 -11.89
CA LYS A 492 -24.13 -2.73 -10.68
C LYS A 492 -23.19 -2.15 -9.61
N ASN A 493 -23.66 -1.14 -8.89
CA ASN A 493 -22.92 -0.45 -7.83
C ASN A 493 -23.76 -0.41 -6.56
N TRP A 494 -23.18 -0.81 -5.43
CA TRP A 494 -23.81 -0.75 -4.12
C TRP A 494 -22.92 0.01 -3.15
N LEU A 495 -23.44 1.07 -2.53
CA LEU A 495 -22.76 1.82 -1.48
C LEU A 495 -23.36 1.53 -0.09
N PHE A 496 -22.52 1.13 0.86
CA PHE A 496 -22.80 1.16 2.30
C PHE A 496 -22.07 2.35 2.92
N PHE A 497 -22.84 3.36 3.35
CA PHE A 497 -22.31 4.57 3.97
C PHE A 497 -22.85 4.73 5.39
N GLY A 498 -22.03 5.31 6.28
CA GLY A 498 -22.49 5.64 7.62
C GLY A 498 -21.78 6.82 8.24
N ASN A 499 -22.51 7.58 9.07
CA ASN A 499 -21.99 8.71 9.84
C ASN A 499 -22.89 8.97 11.07
N PRO A 500 -22.63 9.98 11.93
CA PRO A 500 -23.49 10.26 13.09
C PRO A 500 -24.95 10.56 12.74
N HIS A 501 -25.20 11.59 11.92
CA HIS A 501 -26.55 12.09 11.65
C HIS A 501 -26.86 12.24 10.16
N PHE A 502 -28.08 11.90 9.75
CA PHE A 502 -28.52 12.07 8.36
C PHE A 502 -28.47 13.54 7.89
N THR A 503 -28.90 14.47 8.75
CA THR A 503 -29.08 15.89 8.38
C THR A 503 -27.80 16.72 8.45
N GLU A 504 -26.80 16.27 9.21
CA GLU A 504 -25.57 17.03 9.46
C GLU A 504 -24.34 16.35 8.83
N ASP A 505 -24.39 15.06 8.54
CA ASP A 505 -23.19 14.27 8.24
C ASP A 505 -23.28 13.44 6.94
N PHE A 506 -24.29 13.66 6.09
CA PHE A 506 -24.38 12.97 4.80
C PHE A 506 -23.48 13.61 3.75
N LEU A 507 -22.22 13.16 3.70
CA LEU A 507 -21.21 13.64 2.77
C LEU A 507 -21.62 13.42 1.31
N TYR A 508 -21.48 14.45 0.47
CA TYR A 508 -21.79 14.42 -0.97
C TYR A 508 -23.23 13.99 -1.31
N GLN A 509 -24.20 14.26 -0.43
CA GLN A 509 -25.59 13.80 -0.56
C GLN A 509 -26.21 14.01 -1.95
N VAL A 510 -26.03 15.19 -2.53
CA VAL A 510 -26.63 15.55 -3.83
C VAL A 510 -26.05 14.69 -4.96
N GLU A 511 -24.74 14.41 -4.94
CA GLU A 511 -24.08 13.56 -5.93
C GLU A 511 -24.61 12.12 -5.85
N TRP A 512 -24.76 11.56 -4.65
CA TRP A 512 -25.31 10.21 -4.48
C TRP A 512 -26.77 10.11 -4.95
N GLN A 513 -27.58 11.12 -4.64
CA GLN A 513 -28.97 11.18 -5.12
C GLN A 513 -29.06 11.23 -6.65
N ARG A 514 -28.14 11.95 -7.31
CA ARG A 514 -28.01 11.96 -8.76
C ARG A 514 -27.70 10.56 -9.29
N TYR A 515 -26.68 9.89 -8.77
CA TYR A 515 -26.31 8.54 -9.25
C TYR A 515 -27.43 7.50 -9.05
N VAL A 516 -28.19 7.58 -7.95
CA VAL A 516 -29.37 6.71 -7.75
C VAL A 516 -30.45 7.01 -8.77
N LYS A 517 -30.74 8.28 -9.02
CA LYS A 517 -31.77 8.72 -9.98
C LYS A 517 -31.41 8.30 -11.40
N ASP A 518 -30.15 8.41 -11.77
CA ASP A 518 -29.64 8.10 -13.10
C ASP A 518 -29.41 6.58 -13.29
N GLY A 519 -29.56 5.79 -12.22
CA GLY A 519 -29.49 4.33 -12.25
C GLY A 519 -28.07 3.76 -12.13
N LEU A 520 -27.04 4.60 -12.11
CA LEU A 520 -25.65 4.19 -11.92
C LEU A 520 -25.43 3.57 -10.54
N LEU A 521 -25.92 4.20 -9.47
CA LEU A 521 -25.90 3.62 -8.12
C LEU A 521 -27.16 2.79 -7.90
N THR A 522 -27.03 1.48 -8.06
CA THR A 522 -28.16 0.53 -8.03
C THR A 522 -28.70 0.33 -6.61
N HIS A 523 -27.83 0.37 -5.60
CA HIS A 523 -28.23 0.32 -4.20
C HIS A 523 -27.42 1.27 -3.32
N ILE A 524 -28.08 1.83 -2.31
CA ILE A 524 -27.45 2.61 -1.25
C ILE A 524 -28.07 2.27 0.10
N ASP A 525 -27.23 1.87 1.05
CA ASP A 525 -27.63 1.58 2.43
C ASP A 525 -26.90 2.53 3.39
N LEU A 526 -27.70 3.20 4.23
CA LEU A 526 -27.26 4.30 5.07
C LEU A 526 -27.36 3.92 6.56
N ALA A 527 -26.29 4.16 7.31
CA ALA A 527 -26.18 3.86 8.74
C ALA A 527 -25.92 5.12 9.56
N TRP A 528 -26.90 5.51 10.39
CA TRP A 528 -26.82 6.70 11.25
C TRP A 528 -26.61 6.30 12.70
N SER A 529 -25.43 6.58 13.24
CA SER A 529 -25.08 6.08 14.58
C SER A 529 -25.72 6.85 15.73
N ARG A 530 -26.36 8.01 15.46
CA ARG A 530 -26.86 8.92 16.50
C ARG A 530 -28.27 9.47 16.27
N ASP A 531 -28.98 9.05 15.22
CA ASP A 531 -30.36 9.49 14.96
C ASP A 531 -31.41 8.74 15.80
N GLN A 532 -30.99 7.69 16.51
CA GLN A 532 -31.83 6.89 17.40
C GLN A 532 -31.05 6.40 18.63
N ALA A 533 -31.76 5.82 19.61
CA ALA A 533 -31.18 5.44 20.91
C ALA A 533 -30.12 4.32 20.81
N HIS A 534 -30.27 3.39 19.87
CA HIS A 534 -29.28 2.35 19.61
C HIS A 534 -28.42 2.76 18.41
N LYS A 535 -27.11 2.50 18.47
CA LYS A 535 -26.22 2.85 17.37
C LYS A 535 -26.42 1.86 16.22
N ILE A 536 -26.51 2.39 14.99
CA ILE A 536 -26.54 1.61 13.75
C ILE A 536 -25.28 1.97 12.97
N TYR A 537 -24.53 0.95 12.58
CA TYR A 537 -23.32 1.07 11.76
C TYR A 537 -23.43 0.28 10.46
N VAL A 538 -22.43 0.41 9.58
CA VAL A 538 -22.43 -0.24 8.26
C VAL A 538 -22.41 -1.77 8.34
N GLN A 539 -21.76 -2.35 9.35
CA GLN A 539 -21.76 -3.78 9.60
C GLN A 539 -23.14 -4.32 9.97
N ASP A 540 -24.00 -3.51 10.59
CA ASP A 540 -25.38 -3.91 10.90
C ASP A 540 -26.21 -3.95 9.60
N LYS A 541 -25.99 -2.98 8.71
CA LYS A 541 -26.61 -2.95 7.38
C LYS A 541 -26.15 -4.09 6.47
N LEU A 542 -24.87 -4.46 6.52
CA LEU A 542 -24.36 -5.62 5.80
C LEU A 542 -25.06 -6.91 6.24
N ARG A 543 -25.22 -7.14 7.55
CA ARG A 543 -25.96 -8.29 8.07
C ARG A 543 -27.43 -8.25 7.69
N GLU A 544 -28.08 -7.08 7.80
CA GLU A 544 -29.48 -6.89 7.38
C GLU A 544 -29.70 -7.26 5.91
N LYS A 545 -28.72 -6.97 5.05
CA LYS A 545 -28.75 -7.24 3.60
C LYS A 545 -28.04 -8.54 3.21
N GLY A 546 -27.71 -9.40 4.17
CA GLY A 546 -26.78 -10.52 4.00
C GLY A 546 -27.09 -11.42 2.80
N ALA A 547 -28.36 -11.79 2.60
CA ALA A 547 -28.76 -12.67 1.49
C ALA A 547 -28.49 -12.05 0.11
N GLU A 548 -28.66 -10.73 -0.04
CA GLU A 548 -28.42 -10.05 -1.30
C GLU A 548 -26.94 -9.71 -1.51
N VAL A 549 -26.23 -9.34 -0.44
CA VAL A 549 -24.76 -9.21 -0.45
C VAL A 549 -24.13 -10.52 -0.90
N TRP A 550 -24.53 -11.65 -0.32
CA TRP A 550 -24.05 -12.97 -0.71
C TRP A 550 -24.33 -13.28 -2.19
N ARG A 551 -25.53 -12.98 -2.68
CA ARG A 551 -25.87 -13.16 -4.10
C ARG A 551 -24.94 -12.37 -5.02
N TRP A 552 -24.63 -11.12 -4.70
CA TRP A 552 -23.69 -10.32 -5.48
C TRP A 552 -22.27 -10.90 -5.44
N ILE A 553 -21.83 -11.39 -4.28
CA ILE A 553 -20.54 -12.09 -4.16
C ILE A 553 -20.50 -13.33 -5.07
N GLN A 554 -21.60 -14.10 -5.15
CA GLN A 554 -21.73 -15.23 -6.06
C GLN A 554 -21.75 -14.81 -7.55
N ASP A 555 -22.34 -13.66 -7.86
CA ASP A 555 -22.37 -13.06 -9.20
C ASP A 555 -21.01 -12.47 -9.63
N GLY A 556 -19.96 -12.62 -8.82
CA GLY A 556 -18.61 -12.15 -9.16
C GLY A 556 -18.28 -10.75 -8.66
N ALA A 557 -19.08 -10.18 -7.75
CA ALA A 557 -18.86 -8.81 -7.27
C ALA A 557 -17.47 -8.64 -6.63
N HIS A 558 -16.93 -7.42 -6.77
CA HIS A 558 -15.77 -6.96 -6.02
C HIS A 558 -16.22 -6.16 -4.78
N LEU A 559 -15.62 -6.47 -3.64
CA LEU A 559 -15.85 -5.87 -2.33
C LEU A 559 -14.72 -4.87 -2.04
N TYR A 560 -15.11 -3.66 -1.66
CA TYR A 560 -14.18 -2.61 -1.26
C TYR A 560 -14.53 -2.07 0.13
N VAL A 561 -13.53 -1.96 0.99
CA VAL A 561 -13.68 -1.37 2.33
C VAL A 561 -12.71 -0.22 2.50
N CYS A 562 -13.19 0.95 2.91
CA CYS A 562 -12.33 2.10 3.18
C CYS A 562 -12.72 2.82 4.47
N GLY A 563 -11.72 3.25 5.25
CA GLY A 563 -11.90 4.02 6.49
C GLY A 563 -11.05 3.52 7.65
N ASP A 564 -11.57 3.62 8.87
CA ASP A 564 -10.85 3.32 10.12
C ASP A 564 -10.38 1.85 10.19
N ALA A 565 -9.06 1.64 10.25
CA ALA A 565 -8.45 0.31 10.31
C ALA A 565 -8.67 -0.39 11.66
N ASN A 566 -8.77 0.38 12.75
CA ASN A 566 -8.66 -0.16 14.10
C ASN A 566 -9.94 -0.83 14.59
N ARG A 567 -11.11 -0.33 14.18
CA ARG A 567 -12.43 -0.84 14.59
C ARG A 567 -13.29 -1.18 13.38
N MET A 568 -13.50 -0.22 12.48
CA MET A 568 -14.50 -0.36 11.42
C MET A 568 -14.17 -1.50 10.46
N ALA A 569 -12.92 -1.57 9.97
CA ALA A 569 -12.50 -2.61 9.05
C ALA A 569 -12.68 -4.03 9.63
N LYS A 570 -12.38 -4.21 10.92
CA LYS A 570 -12.53 -5.48 11.64
C LYS A 570 -14.00 -5.88 11.81
N ASP A 571 -14.84 -4.93 12.18
CA ASP A 571 -16.28 -5.16 12.35
C ASP A 571 -16.97 -5.50 11.00
N VAL A 572 -16.53 -4.86 9.91
CA VAL A 572 -16.99 -5.15 8.55
C VAL A 572 -16.50 -6.52 8.07
N GLU A 573 -15.23 -6.86 8.28
CA GLU A 573 -14.70 -8.20 7.94
C GLU A 573 -15.48 -9.29 8.68
N GLN A 574 -15.75 -9.10 9.99
CA GLN A 574 -16.56 -10.03 10.75
C GLN A 574 -17.99 -10.13 10.20
N ALA A 575 -18.62 -9.01 9.83
CA ALA A 575 -19.96 -9.05 9.22
C ALA A 575 -19.99 -9.77 7.88
N LEU A 576 -18.94 -9.63 7.05
CA LEU A 576 -18.82 -10.39 5.81
C LEU A 576 -18.65 -11.90 6.09
N LEU A 577 -17.83 -12.28 7.07
CA LEU A 577 -17.72 -13.67 7.51
C LEU A 577 -19.07 -14.22 7.99
N ASP A 578 -19.81 -13.46 8.80
CA ASP A 578 -21.15 -13.84 9.27
C ASP A 578 -22.10 -14.09 8.09
N VAL A 579 -22.07 -13.20 7.08
CA VAL A 579 -22.87 -13.33 5.84
C VAL A 579 -22.49 -14.58 5.05
N ILE A 580 -21.19 -14.89 4.91
CA ILE A 580 -20.69 -16.07 4.20
C ILE A 580 -21.10 -17.36 4.94
N VAL A 581 -21.00 -17.38 6.27
CA VAL A 581 -21.42 -18.52 7.09
C VAL A 581 -22.92 -18.76 6.93
N GLU A 582 -23.74 -17.72 7.13
CA GLU A 582 -25.20 -17.85 7.12
C GLU A 582 -25.77 -18.17 5.74
N HIS A 583 -25.34 -17.45 4.70
CA HIS A 583 -25.94 -17.54 3.37
C HIS A 583 -25.15 -18.44 2.40
N GLY A 584 -23.86 -18.66 2.65
CA GLY A 584 -23.03 -19.60 1.90
C GLY A 584 -23.11 -21.04 2.40
N GLY A 585 -23.67 -21.27 3.61
CA GLY A 585 -23.76 -22.60 4.21
C GLY A 585 -22.38 -23.18 4.57
N MET A 586 -21.42 -22.29 4.85
CA MET A 586 -20.04 -22.62 5.18
C MET A 586 -19.84 -22.58 6.71
N ASP A 587 -18.91 -23.38 7.23
CA ASP A 587 -18.43 -23.17 8.59
C ASP A 587 -17.45 -21.98 8.66
N SER A 588 -17.03 -21.61 9.88
CA SER A 588 -16.15 -20.45 10.09
C SER A 588 -14.76 -20.60 9.47
N GLU A 589 -14.22 -21.82 9.33
CA GLU A 589 -12.90 -22.02 8.71
C GLU A 589 -13.03 -21.91 7.19
N GLN A 590 -14.08 -22.49 6.62
CA GLN A 590 -14.41 -22.38 5.21
C GLN A 590 -14.70 -20.93 4.80
N ALA A 591 -15.41 -20.16 5.63
CA ALA A 591 -15.70 -18.76 5.36
C ALA A 591 -14.43 -17.88 5.35
N ASP A 592 -13.50 -18.12 6.27
CA ASP A 592 -12.21 -17.40 6.30
C ASP A 592 -11.31 -17.78 5.11
N GLU A 593 -11.30 -19.07 4.72
CA GLU A 593 -10.60 -19.51 3.50
C GLU A 593 -11.22 -18.89 2.25
N PHE A 594 -12.55 -18.89 2.12
CA PHE A 594 -13.26 -18.26 1.01
C PHE A 594 -12.97 -16.75 0.92
N LEU A 595 -13.02 -16.04 2.05
CA LEU A 595 -12.70 -14.62 2.09
C LEU A 595 -11.23 -14.36 1.72
N SER A 596 -10.32 -15.23 2.15
CA SER A 596 -8.90 -15.16 1.75
C SER A 596 -8.71 -15.43 0.26
N ASP A 597 -9.46 -16.35 -0.33
CA ASP A 597 -9.44 -16.59 -1.78
C ASP A 597 -9.95 -15.36 -2.55
N LEU A 598 -10.99 -14.67 -2.07
CA LEU A 598 -11.42 -13.39 -2.66
C LEU A 598 -10.32 -12.32 -2.64
N ARG A 599 -9.45 -12.31 -1.62
CA ARG A 599 -8.29 -11.39 -1.59
C ARG A 599 -7.29 -11.72 -2.68
N LEU A 600 -6.99 -13.00 -2.87
CA LEU A 600 -6.06 -13.47 -3.91
C LEU A 600 -6.61 -13.21 -5.31
N GLU A 601 -7.92 -13.33 -5.48
CA GLU A 601 -8.62 -12.98 -6.72
C GLU A 601 -8.74 -11.45 -6.94
N ARG A 602 -8.24 -10.63 -6.01
CA ARG A 602 -8.41 -9.16 -5.99
C ARG A 602 -9.87 -8.72 -6.04
N ARG A 603 -10.76 -9.53 -5.47
CA ARG A 603 -12.19 -9.30 -5.33
C ARG A 603 -12.59 -8.84 -3.95
N TYR A 604 -11.68 -8.84 -2.97
CA TYR A 604 -11.88 -8.17 -1.69
C TYR A 604 -10.66 -7.31 -1.36
N GLN A 605 -10.83 -5.99 -1.43
CA GLN A 605 -9.78 -4.99 -1.35
C GLN A 605 -10.09 -3.99 -0.21
N ARG A 606 -9.06 -3.58 0.53
CA ARG A 606 -9.20 -2.62 1.63
C ARG A 606 -8.21 -1.45 1.48
N ASP A 607 -8.70 -0.25 1.73
CA ASP A 607 -7.89 0.97 1.89
C ASP A 607 -8.22 1.60 3.25
N VAL A 608 -7.52 1.14 4.29
CA VAL A 608 -7.82 1.45 5.70
C VAL A 608 -6.62 2.08 6.38
N TYR A 609 -6.87 3.02 7.30
CA TYR A 609 -5.86 3.89 7.90
C TYR A 609 -6.13 4.25 9.37
#